data_AF-A0A117LZW5-F1
#
_entry.id   AF-A0A117LZW5-F1
#
_cell.length_a   1.000
_cell.length_b   1.000
_cell.length_c   1.000
_cell.angle_alpha   90.00
_cell.angle_beta   90.00
_cell.angle_gamma   90.00
#
_symmetry.space_group_name_H-M   'P 1'
#
loop_
_entity.id
_entity.type
_entity.pdbx_description
1 polymer ?
#
loop_
_entity_poly.entity_id
_entity_poly.type
_entity_poly.pdbx_seq_one_letter_code
_entity_poly.pdbx_strand_id
1 'polypeptide(L)'
;MSDTDHFHTPTDLHFMSRIYSVFTGTGSYVPTRQVKNEAFLDNEFYESFGVKIATPNEEIVRKFEEITTISERRYAEDHEVTSDLALIAAQRAIEAAGVDKEELD
;
A
#
# COMPACT_ATOMS: atom_id res chain seq x y z
N MET A 1 -5.27 43.27 60.58
CA MET A 1 -6.23 42.25 60.09
C MET A 1 -5.77 41.88 58.71
N SER A 2 -5.33 40.63 58.59
CA SER A 2 -4.52 40.08 57.53
C SER A 2 -5.41 39.46 56.46
N ASP A 3 -5.74 40.22 55.42
CA ASP A 3 -6.31 39.65 54.21
C ASP A 3 -5.15 39.20 53.32
N THR A 4 -4.75 37.95 53.52
CA THR A 4 -3.85 37.25 52.61
C THR A 4 -4.74 36.60 51.56
N ASP A 5 -4.97 37.30 50.45
CA ASP A 5 -5.61 36.70 49.29
C ASP A 5 -4.76 35.53 48.81
N HIS A 6 -5.30 34.34 49.04
CA HIS A 6 -4.74 33.06 48.65
C HIS A 6 -4.72 33.02 47.11
N PHE A 7 -3.54 33.26 46.52
CA PHE A 7 -3.31 32.97 45.11
C PHE A 7 -3.61 31.49 44.86
N HIS A 8 -4.77 31.24 44.25
CA HIS A 8 -5.12 29.95 43.71
C HIS A 8 -4.27 29.76 42.44
N THR A 9 -3.11 29.14 42.57
CA THR A 9 -2.40 28.63 41.41
C THR A 9 -3.20 27.44 40.88
N PRO A 10 -3.68 27.44 39.61
CA PRO A 10 -4.16 26.23 38.99
C PRO A 10 -2.97 25.29 38.83
N THR A 11 -2.73 24.50 39.87
CA THR A 11 -1.72 23.44 39.92
C THR A 11 -2.41 22.18 39.42
N ASP A 12 -2.73 22.14 38.13
CA ASP A 12 -2.92 20.86 37.45
C ASP A 12 -2.83 21.07 35.93
N LEU A 13 -1.61 21.37 35.48
CA LEU A 13 -1.26 21.14 34.08
C LEU A 13 -1.11 19.63 33.92
N HIS A 14 -2.24 18.93 33.89
CA HIS A 14 -2.31 17.55 33.45
C HIS A 14 -1.81 17.55 32.00
N PHE A 15 -0.54 17.18 31.80
CA PHE A 15 -0.02 16.81 30.50
C PHE A 15 -0.80 15.56 30.07
N MET A 16 -1.99 15.76 29.49
CA MET A 16 -2.73 14.71 28.82
C MET A 16 -1.85 14.27 27.65
N SER A 17 -1.10 13.19 27.87
CA SER A 17 -0.34 12.52 26.82
C SER A 17 -1.34 12.07 25.76
N ARG A 18 -1.37 12.78 24.64
CA ARG A 18 -2.26 12.47 23.54
C ARG A 18 -1.69 11.23 22.86
N ILE A 19 -2.41 10.11 22.95
CA ILE A 19 -2.02 8.84 22.36
C ILE A 19 -2.24 8.95 20.85
N TYR A 20 -1.22 8.63 20.07
CA TYR A 20 -1.29 8.57 18.61
C TYR A 20 -0.74 7.24 18.14
N SER A 21 -1.41 6.64 17.16
CA SER A 21 -0.84 5.56 16.38
C SER A 21 0.19 6.14 15.41
N VAL A 22 1.34 5.49 15.33
CA VAL A 22 2.43 5.86 14.43
C VAL A 22 2.85 4.64 13.62
N PHE A 23 3.22 4.84 12.36
CA PHE A 23 3.85 3.81 11.55
C PHE A 23 5.34 3.78 11.89
N THR A 24 5.77 2.76 12.62
CA THR A 24 7.18 2.60 13.03
C THR A 24 8.05 2.02 11.90
N GLY A 25 7.45 1.27 10.97
CA GLY A 25 8.11 0.74 9.79
C GLY A 25 7.11 0.41 8.68
N THR A 26 7.62 0.32 7.46
CA THR A 26 6.83 -0.13 6.29
C THR A 26 7.66 -1.11 5.49
N GLY A 27 7.00 -2.04 4.83
CA GLY A 27 7.65 -3.04 3.99
C GLY A 27 6.78 -3.33 2.78
N SER A 28 7.43 -3.57 1.65
CA SER A 28 6.77 -3.91 0.41
C SER A 28 7.57 -4.98 -0.33
N TYR A 29 6.85 -5.79 -1.08
CA TYR A 29 7.43 -6.74 -2.00
C TYR A 29 6.70 -6.64 -3.33
N VAL A 30 7.48 -6.46 -4.40
CA VAL A 30 6.99 -6.41 -5.77
C VAL A 30 7.40 -7.72 -6.43
N PRO A 31 6.44 -8.54 -6.90
CA PRO A 31 6.74 -9.80 -7.58
C PRO A 31 7.68 -9.61 -8.77
N THR A 32 8.44 -10.66 -9.10
CA THR A 32 9.47 -10.56 -10.13
C THR A 32 8.92 -10.62 -11.56
N ARG A 33 7.81 -11.36 -11.77
CA ARG A 33 7.19 -11.55 -13.10
C ARG A 33 6.70 -10.22 -13.68
N GLN A 34 7.39 -9.77 -14.72
CA GLN A 34 7.07 -8.53 -15.44
C GLN A 34 6.15 -8.83 -16.63
N VAL A 35 4.98 -8.21 -16.64
CA VAL A 35 4.02 -8.28 -17.74
C VAL A 35 3.87 -6.88 -18.32
N LYS A 36 4.46 -6.68 -19.50
CA LYS A 36 4.34 -5.41 -20.22
C LYS A 36 3.02 -5.33 -20.97
N ASN A 37 2.63 -4.13 -21.37
CA ASN A 37 1.45 -3.90 -22.19
C ASN A 37 1.46 -4.69 -23.51
N GLU A 38 2.62 -4.97 -24.10
CA GLU A 38 2.73 -5.77 -25.32
C GLU A 38 2.28 -7.22 -25.13
N ALA A 39 2.32 -7.75 -23.91
CA ALA A 39 1.82 -9.09 -23.62
C ALA A 39 0.30 -9.22 -23.85
N PHE A 40 -0.42 -8.09 -23.97
CA PHE A 40 -1.85 -8.07 -24.24
C PHE A 40 -2.19 -7.96 -25.74
N LEU A 41 -1.19 -7.90 -26.63
CA LEU A 41 -1.41 -7.86 -28.08
C LEU A 41 -2.03 -9.15 -28.63
N ASP A 42 -1.83 -10.28 -27.95
CA ASP A 42 -2.39 -11.58 -28.35
C ASP A 42 -3.75 -11.87 -27.66
N ASN A 43 -4.28 -10.94 -26.86
CA ASN A 43 -5.54 -11.13 -26.15
C ASN A 43 -6.75 -10.75 -27.00
N GLU A 44 -7.90 -11.32 -26.67
CA GLU A 44 -9.17 -10.91 -27.24
C GLU A 44 -9.87 -9.92 -26.30
N PHE A 45 -10.20 -8.73 -26.81
CA PHE A 45 -10.93 -7.72 -26.05
C PHE A 45 -12.42 -7.74 -26.39
N TYR A 46 -13.25 -7.57 -25.36
CA TYR A 46 -14.70 -7.64 -25.43
C TYR A 46 -15.31 -6.41 -24.77
N GLU A 47 -16.39 -5.89 -25.35
CA GLU A 47 -17.25 -4.87 -24.76
C GLU A 47 -18.01 -5.43 -23.56
N SER A 48 -18.60 -4.55 -22.74
CA SER A 48 -19.40 -4.93 -21.56
C SER A 48 -20.55 -5.91 -21.84
N PHE A 49 -21.06 -5.94 -23.08
CA PHE A 49 -22.11 -6.86 -23.53
C PHE A 49 -21.58 -8.18 -24.11
N GLY A 50 -20.27 -8.43 -24.02
CA GLY A 50 -19.61 -9.64 -24.53
C GLY A 50 -19.36 -9.64 -26.05
N VAL A 51 -19.50 -8.50 -26.72
CA VAL A 51 -19.22 -8.36 -28.16
C VAL A 51 -17.71 -8.13 -28.34
N LYS A 52 -17.06 -8.89 -29.22
CA LYS A 52 -15.62 -8.72 -29.51
C LYS A 52 -15.37 -7.34 -30.13
N ILE A 53 -14.35 -6.65 -29.63
CA ILE A 53 -13.90 -5.36 -30.14
C ILE A 53 -13.17 -5.57 -31.47
N ALA A 54 -13.55 -4.83 -32.51
CA ALA A 54 -12.94 -4.93 -33.85
C ALA A 54 -11.69 -4.05 -34.02
N THR A 55 -11.44 -3.14 -33.09
CA THR A 55 -10.25 -2.28 -33.06
C THR A 55 -8.98 -3.13 -32.98
N PRO A 56 -7.90 -2.79 -33.73
CA PRO A 56 -6.63 -3.49 -33.61
C PRO A 56 -6.09 -3.47 -32.17
N ASN A 57 -5.51 -4.59 -31.74
CA ASN A 57 -5.01 -4.73 -30.37
C ASN A 57 -3.91 -3.72 -30.05
N GLU A 58 -3.10 -3.31 -31.03
CA GLU A 58 -2.08 -2.27 -30.89
C GLU A 58 -2.69 -0.91 -30.49
N GLU A 59 -3.85 -0.58 -31.04
CA GLU A 59 -4.56 0.65 -30.70
C GLU A 59 -5.22 0.55 -29.32
N ILE A 60 -5.79 -0.61 -28.99
CA ILE A 60 -6.40 -0.87 -27.67
C ILE A 60 -5.34 -0.76 -26.57
N VAL A 61 -4.22 -1.47 -26.73
CA VAL A 61 -3.12 -1.49 -25.77
C VAL A 61 -2.51 -0.10 -25.59
N ARG A 62 -2.30 0.65 -26.67
CA ARG A 62 -1.83 2.04 -26.59
C ARG A 62 -2.82 2.92 -25.81
N LYS A 63 -4.11 2.82 -26.11
CA LYS A 63 -5.16 3.56 -25.37
C LYS A 63 -5.21 3.19 -23.90
N PHE A 64 -4.98 1.92 -23.53
CA PHE A 64 -4.89 1.53 -22.12
C PHE A 64 -3.74 2.22 -21.41
N GLU A 65 -2.57 2.34 -22.03
CA GLU A 65 -1.46 3.08 -21.45
C GLU A 65 -1.78 4.58 -21.34
N GLU A 66 -2.35 5.18 -22.39
CA GLU A 66 -2.75 6.59 -22.40
C GLU A 66 -3.77 6.92 -21.28
N ILE A 67 -4.72 6.02 -21.02
CA ILE A 67 -5.78 6.22 -20.01
C ILE A 67 -5.31 5.86 -18.61
N THR A 68 -4.63 4.72 -18.44
CA THR A 68 -4.26 4.20 -17.11
C THR A 68 -2.90 4.69 -16.62
N THR A 69 -2.06 5.19 -17.53
CA THR A 69 -0.64 5.55 -17.29
C THR A 69 0.25 4.37 -16.86
N ILE A 70 -0.25 3.14 -17.00
CA ILE A 70 0.47 1.91 -16.63
C ILE A 70 1.13 1.33 -17.90
N SER A 71 2.47 1.33 -17.94
CA SER A 71 3.27 0.70 -19.00
C SER A 71 3.53 -0.80 -18.76
N GLU A 72 3.59 -1.21 -17.49
CA GLU A 72 3.83 -2.59 -17.08
C GLU A 72 3.20 -2.93 -15.74
N ARG A 73 2.99 -4.22 -15.51
CA ARG A 73 2.43 -4.78 -14.28
C ARG A 73 3.33 -5.90 -13.76
N ARG A 74 3.32 -6.07 -12.45
CA ARG A 74 4.08 -7.13 -11.76
C ARG A 74 3.09 -8.15 -11.23
N TYR A 75 3.24 -9.40 -11.64
CA TYR A 75 2.35 -10.49 -11.26
C TYR A 75 3.12 -11.47 -10.38
N ALA A 76 2.40 -12.15 -9.49
CA ALA A 76 2.94 -13.33 -8.82
C ALA A 76 3.39 -14.36 -9.88
N GLU A 77 4.48 -15.06 -9.58
CA GLU A 77 4.82 -16.29 -10.28
C GLU A 77 3.77 -17.37 -10.03
N ASP A 78 3.67 -18.36 -10.90
CA ASP A 78 2.61 -19.38 -10.84
C ASP A 78 2.62 -20.21 -9.54
N HIS A 79 3.76 -20.23 -8.84
CA HIS A 79 3.95 -20.93 -7.56
C HIS A 79 3.85 -20.01 -6.34
N GLU A 80 3.76 -18.70 -6.53
CA GLU A 80 3.66 -17.73 -5.44
C GLU A 80 2.19 -17.51 -5.07
N VAL A 81 1.86 -17.68 -3.79
CA VAL A 81 0.56 -17.30 -3.26
C VAL A 81 0.65 -15.98 -2.49
N THR A 82 -0.51 -15.37 -2.20
CA THR A 82 -0.57 -14.08 -1.50
C THR A 82 0.19 -14.08 -0.17
N SER A 83 0.17 -15.19 0.58
CA SER A 83 0.89 -15.30 1.85
C SER A 83 2.41 -15.24 1.68
N ASP A 84 2.96 -15.75 0.57
CA ASP A 84 4.40 -15.73 0.32
C ASP A 84 4.87 -14.30 0.09
N LEU A 85 4.13 -13.54 -0.73
CA LEU A 85 4.40 -12.13 -1.00
C LEU A 85 4.26 -11.29 0.28
N ALA A 86 3.21 -11.55 1.07
CA ALA A 86 2.95 -10.87 2.33
C ALA A 86 4.03 -11.15 3.36
N LEU A 87 4.55 -12.39 3.43
CA LEU A 87 5.62 -12.76 4.34
C LEU A 87 6.88 -11.91 4.08
N ILE A 88 7.29 -11.76 2.83
CA ILE A 88 8.47 -10.96 2.47
C ILE A 88 8.25 -9.48 2.78
N ALA A 89 7.06 -8.95 2.47
CA ALA A 89 6.72 -7.57 2.80
C ALA A 89 6.71 -7.33 4.32
N ALA A 90 6.15 -8.25 5.10
CA ALA A 90 6.10 -8.17 6.56
C ALA A 90 7.50 -8.25 7.19
N GLN A 91 8.35 -9.16 6.72
CA GLN A 91 9.75 -9.25 7.19
C GLN A 91 10.50 -7.92 6.99
N ARG A 92 10.35 -7.29 5.82
CA ARG A 92 10.93 -5.97 5.55
C ARG A 92 10.33 -4.87 6.44
N ALA A 93 9.03 -4.95 6.74
CA ALA A 93 8.37 -3.99 7.62
C ALA A 93 8.88 -4.10 9.06
N ILE A 94 9.04 -5.32 9.57
CA ILE A 94 9.58 -5.60 10.91
C ILE A 94 11.03 -5.14 11.01
N GLU A 95 11.86 -5.45 10.00
CA GLU A 95 13.24 -4.98 9.92
C GLU A 95 13.31 -3.45 9.91
N ALA A 96 12.47 -2.79 9.11
CA ALA A 96 12.40 -1.34 9.05
C ALA A 96 11.92 -0.70 10.36
N ALA A 97 11.02 -1.38 11.10
CA ALA A 97 10.54 -0.94 12.40
C ALA A 97 11.57 -1.16 13.54
N GLY A 98 12.57 -2.03 13.32
CA GLY A 98 13.57 -2.38 14.33
C GLY A 98 12.99 -3.06 15.57
N VAL A 99 11.87 -3.76 15.42
CA VAL A 99 11.17 -4.46 16.51
C VAL A 99 11.46 -5.96 16.49
N ASP A 100 11.40 -6.61 17.64
CA ASP A 100 11.41 -8.07 17.71
C ASP A 100 10.03 -8.60 17.25
N LYS A 101 10.06 -9.62 16.39
CA LYS A 101 8.85 -10.27 15.87
C LYS A 101 8.00 -10.92 16.97
N GLU A 102 8.62 -11.34 18.07
CA GLU A 102 7.91 -11.95 19.21
C GLU A 102 7.18 -10.92 20.08
N GLU A 103 7.42 -9.61 19.87
CA GLU A 103 6.78 -8.51 20.61
C GLU A 103 5.56 -7.92 19.86
N LEU A 104 5.16 -8.51 18.74
CA LEU A 104 3.98 -8.09 17.96
C LEU A 104 2.68 -8.66 18.58
N ASP A 105 1.68 -7.80 18.78
CA ASP A 105 0.32 -8.11 19.30
C ASP A 105 -0.76 -7.85 18.24
#